data_AF-A0A818P1L0-F1
#
_entry.id   AF-A0A818P1L0-F1
#
_cell.length_a   1.000
_cell.length_b   1.000
_cell.length_c   1.000
_cell.angle_alpha   90.00
_cell.angle_beta   90.00
_cell.angle_gamma   90.00
#
_symmetry.space_group_name_H-M   'P 1'
#
loop_
_entity.id
_entity.type
_entity.pdbx_description
1 polymer ?
#
loop_
_entity_poly.entity_id
_entity_poly.type
_entity_poly.pdbx_seq_one_letter_code
_entity_poly.pdbx_strand_id
1 'polypeptide(L)' 'IDCSIKLSGMPDLTLNFVDPRLFDDVSFHPCVRLKRWEGEHVLSFIPPDGNFRLISYHIATHK' A
#
# COMPACT_ATOMS: atom_id res chain seq x y z
N ILE A 1 -7.11 0.92 -3.27
CA ILE A 1 -7.26 0.01 -2.10
C ILE A 1 -7.62 0.85 -0.90
N ASP A 2 -8.82 0.64 -0.36
CA ASP A 2 -9.27 1.27 0.88
C ASP A 2 -9.10 0.28 2.03
N CYS A 3 -8.75 0.80 3.21
CA CYS A 3 -8.50 0.02 4.43
C CYS A 3 -9.47 0.44 5.54
N SER A 4 -9.84 -0.52 6.39
CA SER A 4 -10.53 -0.29 7.66
C SER A 4 -9.70 -0.90 8.78
N ILE A 5 -9.11 -0.06 9.62
CA ILE A 5 -8.14 -0.46 10.63
C ILE A 5 -8.78 -0.37 12.01
N LYS A 6 -8.83 -1.52 12.68
CA LYS A 6 -9.31 -1.71 14.06
C LYS A 6 -8.32 -2.58 14.82
N LEU A 7 -7.08 -2.09 14.90
CA LEU A 7 -5.97 -2.75 15.56
C LEU A 7 -5.52 -1.88 16.74
N SER A 8 -5.17 -2.50 17.86
CA SER A 8 -4.69 -1.76 19.04
C SER A 8 -3.20 -1.43 18.95
N GLY A 9 -2.81 -0.26 19.46
CA GLY A 9 -1.40 0.15 19.54
C GLY A 9 -0.85 0.74 18.24
N MET A 10 0.41 0.48 17.92
CA MET A 10 1.09 0.97 16.70
C MET A 10 1.56 -0.23 15.86
N PRO A 11 0.65 -0.95 15.18
CA PRO A 11 1.02 -2.14 14.42
C PRO A 11 1.85 -1.77 13.19
N ASP A 12 2.94 -2.50 12.95
CA ASP A 12 3.70 -2.44 11.71
C ASP A 12 3.17 -3.50 10.74
N LEU A 13 2.53 -3.05 9.65
CA LEU A 13 1.89 -3.92 8.68
C LEU A 13 2.73 -4.03 7.40
N THR A 14 2.71 -5.23 6.84
CA THR A 14 3.33 -5.55 5.55
C THR A 14 2.30 -6.23 4.66
N LEU A 15 2.11 -5.70 3.45
CA LEU A 15 1.21 -6.24 2.44
C LEU A 15 1.98 -6.50 1.14
N ASN A 16 1.87 -7.72 0.64
CA ASN A 16 2.51 -8.19 -0.59
C ASN A 16 1.46 -8.46 -1.66
N PHE A 17 1.82 -8.20 -2.91
CA PHE A 17 1.02 -8.55 -4.07
C PHE A 17 1.66 -9.71 -4.82
N VAL A 18 0.83 -10.58 -5.42
CA VAL A 18 1.33 -11.70 -6.23
C VAL A 18 2.07 -11.19 -7.47
N ASP A 19 1.52 -10.17 -8.13
CA ASP A 19 2.19 -9.47 -9.23
C ASP A 19 2.08 -7.95 -9.06
N PRO A 20 3.04 -7.31 -8.37
CA PRO A 20 3.01 -5.86 -8.14
C PRO A 20 3.24 -5.05 -9.43
N ARG A 21 3.71 -5.68 -10.53
CA ARG A 21 3.97 -5.00 -11.80
C ARG A 21 2.70 -4.62 -12.55
N LEU A 22 1.54 -5.15 -12.13
CA LEU A 22 0.25 -4.79 -12.68
C LEU A 22 -0.18 -3.36 -12.32
N PHE A 23 0.41 -2.77 -11.28
CA PHE A 23 0.08 -1.42 -10.85
C PHE A 23 0.91 -0.37 -11.60
N ASP A 24 0.22 0.58 -12.23
CA ASP A 24 0.79 1.77 -12.85
C ASP A 24 0.22 3.03 -12.17
N ASP A 25 0.93 4.15 -12.29
CA ASP A 25 0.52 5.46 -11.72
C ASP A 25 0.03 5.36 -10.27
N VAL A 26 0.85 4.76 -9.42
CA VAL A 26 0.47 4.47 -8.03
C VAL A 26 0.65 5.71 -7.16
N SER A 27 -0.41 6.13 -6.49
CA SER A 27 -0.35 7.12 -5.41
C SER A 27 -0.47 6.42 -4.06
N PHE A 28 0.29 6.87 -3.08
CA PHE A 28 0.39 6.24 -1.76
C PHE A 28 -0.13 7.15 -0.67
N HIS A 29 -0.75 6.54 0.35
CA HIS A 29 -1.00 7.23 1.62
C HIS A 29 0.33 7.58 2.29
N PRO A 30 0.44 8.72 3.00
CA PRO A 30 1.68 9.13 3.67
C PRO A 30 2.25 8.13 4.70
N CYS A 31 1.45 7.17 5.16
CA CYS A 31 1.91 6.14 6.09
C CYS A 31 2.77 5.05 5.43
N VAL A 32 2.84 5.00 4.11
CA VAL A 32 3.61 4.00 3.35
C VAL A 32 5.08 4.38 3.27
N ARG A 33 5.95 3.42 3.59
CA ARG A 33 7.41 3.55 3.44
C ARG A 33 7.81 3.38 1.97
N LEU A 34 7.83 4.49 1.20
CA LEU A 34 8.09 4.49 -0.25
C LEU A 34 9.38 3.74 -0.65
N LYS A 35 10.47 3.88 0.09
CA LYS A 35 11.74 3.17 -0.20
C LYS A 35 11.59 1.64 -0.26
N ARG A 36 10.70 1.07 0.56
CA ARG A 36 10.42 -0.37 0.54
C ARG A 36 9.58 -0.77 -0.68
N TRP A 37 8.66 0.08 -1.09
CA TRP A 37 7.93 -0.13 -2.34
C TRP A 37 8.87 -0.09 -3.55
N GLU A 38 9.76 0.90 -3.62
CA GLU A 38 10.70 1.08 -4.74
C GLU A 38 11.73 -0.05 -4.85
N GLY A 39 12.21 -0.58 -3.71
CA GLY A 39 13.24 -1.62 -3.69
C GLY A 39 12.70 -3.05 -3.69
N GLU A 40 11.60 -3.31 -2.97
CA GLU A 40 11.09 -4.66 -2.71
C GLU A 40 9.69 -4.90 -3.31
N HIS A 41 9.02 -3.87 -3.82
CA HIS A 41 7.60 -3.90 -4.24
C HIS A 41 6.65 -4.37 -3.12
N VAL A 42 6.97 -4.00 -1.88
CA VAL A 42 6.21 -4.33 -0.68
C VAL A 42 5.62 -3.07 -0.07
N LEU A 43 4.32 -3.10 0.28
CA LEU A 43 3.70 -2.04 1.06
C LEU A 43 3.97 -2.27 2.55
N SER A 44 4.79 -1.40 3.13
CA SER A 44 5.12 -1.42 4.57
C SER A 44 4.70 -0.11 5.21
N PHE A 45 3.89 -0.17 6.28
CA PHE A 45 3.27 1.01 6.88
C PHE A 45 2.79 0.78 8.33
N ILE A 46 2.74 1.87 9.11
CA ILE A 46 1.98 1.92 10.37
C ILE A 46 0.69 2.70 10.06
N PRO A 47 -0.49 2.04 10.05
CA PRO A 47 -1.71 2.67 9.55
C PRO A 47 -2.30 3.70 10.53
N PRO A 48 -2.99 4.74 10.02
CA PRO A 48 -3.97 5.49 10.80
C PRO A 48 -5.14 4.60 11.25
N ASP A 49 -5.79 5.01 12.34
CA ASP A 49 -7.02 4.37 12.81
C ASP A 49 -8.20 4.66 11.87
N GLY A 50 -9.12 3.70 11.79
CA GLY A 50 -10.36 3.87 11.03
C GLY A 50 -10.20 3.63 9.53
N ASN A 51 -10.93 4.40 8.73
CA ASN A 51 -11.04 4.18 7.29
C ASN A 51 -10.19 5.19 6.51
N PHE A 52 -9.34 4.71 5.61
CA PHE A 52 -8.55 5.56 4.72
C PHE A 52 -8.19 4.82 3.42
N ARG A 53 -7.75 5.58 2.42
CA ARG A 53 -7.22 5.02 1.17
C ARG A 53 -5.73 4.77 1.31
N LEU A 54 -5.30 3.51 1.23
CA LEU A 54 -3.89 3.13 1.34
C LEU A 54 -3.12 3.43 0.04
N ILE A 55 -3.66 3.02 -1.10
CA ILE A 55 -3.13 3.34 -2.43
C ILE A 55 -4.25 3.59 -3.43
N SER A 56 -3.99 4.39 -4.45
CA SER A 56 -4.72 4.42 -5.73
C SER A 56 -3.76 4.04 -6.85
N TYR A 57 -4.27 3.36 -7.87
CA TYR A 57 -3.46 2.84 -8.98
C TYR A 57 -4.31 2.73 -10.23
N HIS A 58 -3.64 2.65 -11.37
CA HIS A 58 -4.18 2.15 -12.63
C HIS A 58 -3.65 0.73 -12.88
N ILE A 59 -4.39 -0.07 -13.64
CA ILE A 59 -3.90 -1.37 -14.08
C ILE A 59 -3.18 -1.18 -15.41
N ALA A 60 -1.91 -1.60 -15.47
CA ALA A 60 -1.17 -1.64 -16.71
C ALA A 60 -1.87 -2.58 -17.69
N THR A 61 -2.43 -2.05 -18.77
CA THR A 61 -2.86 -2.87 -19.91
C THR A 61 -1.62 -3.18 -20.75
N HIS A 62 -1.04 -4.36 -20.56
CA HIS A 62 -0.10 -4.90 -21.54
C HIS A 62 -0.85 -5.11 -22.87
N LYS A 63 -0.49 -4.35 -23.90
CA LYS A 63 -0.81 -4.69 -25.29
C LYS A 63 0.27 -5.61 -25.84
#